data_AF-A0A1M6H7G0-F1
#
_entry.id   AF-A0A1M6H7G0-F1
#
_cell.length_a   1.000
_cell.length_b   1.000
_cell.length_c   1.000
_cell.angle_alpha   90.00
_cell.angle_beta   90.00
_cell.angle_gamma   90.00
#
_symmetry.space_group_name_H-M   'P 1'
#
loop_
_entity.id
_entity.type
_entity.pdbx_description
1 polymer ?
#
loop_
_entity_poly.entity_id
_entity_poly.type
_entity_poly.pdbx_seq_one_letter_code
_entity_poly.pdbx_strand_id
1 'polypeptide(L)'
;MPGTAPPADPRPPSALAVLSALLDRSLVQMEDATADARFYDREAVRGTADVWDNNTRALFVSALGRTRRARDRRARRALRWMADLGPARRSWMAASAAEAGYDVEPLLRPAREAAGGPRPTVVPVTGGVADDLAAGHRLDAATVSTLSVERRGTRLTARVSLTAERTRTGPAGDPAGPDEGDRAVELVVHLPEVEEVRFDTRTAPGARFACDHSGVAVSFGDGLLRGPAATLQVCTAEGLPLFLTSAEPPRAARRRGRGAVPVGGEVGGPAARAVCHLLIWTMVRIRSSGWSPAPIGVSVSALCRSLSGAGTEIAAAAAHATRGRRERAFRELALAWVRRGGAETAEHFDRVLDRVSRASGAEELVEARRLARELRGDEGGPAQRAAPDGEIAHAPSAAALRLFSYTADRPSHGGAPPAGVTLHLAAPADLADPGAPWGLRILRARTPDRVRVSTPAFHGTLRPRTIDDHDGNATLIAADGALEVRGDWS
;
A
#
# COMPACT_ATOMS: atom_id res chain seq x y z
N MET A 1 35.19 46.64 -27.18
CA MET A 1 34.49 45.35 -27.05
C MET A 1 34.10 45.17 -25.59
N PRO A 2 32.83 45.41 -25.20
CA PRO A 2 32.41 45.16 -23.82
C PRO A 2 32.35 43.64 -23.60
N GLY A 3 33.11 43.16 -22.62
CA GLY A 3 33.18 41.74 -22.27
C GLY A 3 31.85 41.26 -21.72
N THR A 4 31.24 40.29 -22.41
CA THR A 4 30.08 39.54 -21.94
C THR A 4 30.48 38.82 -20.66
N ALA A 5 29.91 39.23 -19.52
CA ALA A 5 30.09 38.53 -18.27
C ALA A 5 29.63 37.06 -18.46
N PRO A 6 30.39 36.07 -17.96
CA PRO A 6 29.98 34.68 -18.04
C PRO A 6 28.60 34.53 -17.39
N PRO A 7 27.70 33.71 -17.96
CA PRO A 7 26.39 33.48 -17.40
C PRO A 7 26.56 33.01 -15.95
N ALA A 8 25.88 33.68 -15.02
CA ALA A 8 25.92 33.32 -13.62
C ALA A 8 25.53 31.84 -13.48
N ASP A 9 26.40 31.05 -12.85
CA ASP A 9 26.12 29.64 -12.57
C ASP A 9 24.71 29.50 -11.98
N PRO A 10 23.86 28.59 -12.52
CA PRO A 10 22.53 28.39 -12.00
C PRO A 10 22.65 28.02 -10.52
N ARG A 11 22.10 28.89 -9.66
CA ARG A 11 22.11 28.65 -8.21
C ARG A 11 21.55 27.26 -7.95
N PRO A 12 22.22 26.43 -7.12
CA PRO A 12 21.74 25.10 -6.84
C PRO A 12 20.31 25.17 -6.29
N PRO A 13 19.42 24.26 -6.71
CA PRO A 13 18.03 24.29 -6.33
C PRO A 13 17.89 24.24 -4.80
N SER A 14 16.94 25.01 -4.26
CA SER A 14 16.70 24.96 -2.82
C SER A 14 16.21 23.57 -2.43
N ALA A 15 16.69 23.04 -1.32
CA ALA A 15 16.30 21.71 -0.87
C ALA A 15 14.81 21.61 -0.54
N LEU A 16 14.18 22.73 -0.16
CA LEU A 16 12.73 22.79 0.01
C LEU A 16 12.00 22.64 -1.33
N ALA A 17 12.51 23.26 -2.41
CA ALA A 17 11.93 23.09 -3.75
C ALA A 17 12.02 21.64 -4.22
N VAL A 18 13.16 20.97 -4.03
CA VAL A 18 13.30 19.54 -4.36
C VAL A 18 12.36 18.67 -3.52
N LEU A 19 12.25 18.92 -2.21
CA LEU A 19 11.32 18.18 -1.36
C LEU A 19 9.85 18.40 -1.74
N SER A 20 9.46 19.62 -2.08
CA SER A 20 8.12 19.95 -2.60
C SER A 20 7.85 19.26 -3.94
N ALA A 21 8.81 19.31 -4.87
CA ALA A 21 8.69 18.69 -6.18
C ALA A 21 8.56 17.17 -6.11
N LEU A 22 9.23 16.52 -5.15
CA LEU A 22 9.04 15.10 -4.91
C LEU A 22 7.59 14.76 -4.52
N LEU A 23 6.92 15.59 -3.71
CA LEU A 23 5.51 15.37 -3.34
C LEU A 23 4.60 15.54 -4.57
N ASP A 24 4.82 16.61 -5.32
CA ASP A 24 4.04 16.89 -6.53
C ASP A 24 4.20 15.74 -7.54
N ARG A 25 5.42 15.27 -7.76
CA ARG A 25 5.66 14.14 -8.67
C ARG A 25 5.07 12.83 -8.16
N SER A 26 5.11 12.60 -6.84
CA SER A 26 4.50 11.42 -6.22
C SER A 26 3.00 11.36 -6.46
N LEU A 27 2.31 12.50 -6.38
CA LEU A 27 0.87 12.57 -6.67
C LEU A 27 0.58 12.26 -8.13
N VAL A 28 1.38 12.77 -9.07
CA VAL A 28 1.25 12.44 -10.50
C VAL A 28 1.54 10.95 -10.74
N GLN A 29 2.60 10.38 -10.15
CA GLN A 29 2.91 8.96 -10.27
C GLN A 29 1.77 8.06 -9.76
N MET A 30 1.15 8.43 -8.63
CA MET A 30 -0.01 7.72 -8.12
C MET A 30 -1.23 7.88 -9.02
N GLU A 31 -1.46 9.07 -9.59
CA GLU A 31 -2.54 9.29 -10.56
C GLU A 31 -2.32 8.44 -11.82
N ASP A 32 -1.13 8.49 -12.42
CA ASP A 32 -0.73 7.69 -13.60
C ASP A 32 -0.94 6.19 -13.36
N ALA A 33 -0.52 5.70 -12.19
CA ALA A 33 -0.68 4.30 -11.77
C ALA A 33 -2.15 3.89 -11.58
N THR A 34 -3.08 4.84 -11.58
CA THR A 34 -4.52 4.60 -11.43
C THR A 34 -5.37 5.04 -12.61
N ALA A 35 -4.76 5.63 -13.64
CA ALA A 35 -5.46 6.22 -14.78
C ALA A 35 -6.22 5.19 -15.63
N ASP A 36 -5.69 3.98 -15.75
CA ASP A 36 -6.33 2.87 -16.45
C ASP A 36 -6.39 1.64 -15.54
N ALA A 37 -7.60 1.16 -15.25
CA ALA A 37 -7.81 -0.01 -14.39
C ALA A 37 -7.10 -1.26 -14.92
N ARG A 38 -6.87 -1.37 -16.23
CA ARG A 38 -6.12 -2.48 -16.85
C ARG A 38 -4.64 -2.47 -16.51
N PHE A 39 -4.09 -1.33 -16.10
CA PHE A 39 -2.70 -1.17 -15.73
C PHE A 39 -2.53 -0.72 -14.28
N TYR A 40 -3.62 -0.74 -13.49
CA TYR A 40 -3.63 -0.34 -12.09
C TYR A 40 -2.50 -1.03 -11.32
N ASP A 41 -1.57 -0.23 -10.78
CA ASP A 41 -0.44 -0.69 -9.99
C ASP A 41 -0.60 -0.25 -8.54
N ARG A 42 -1.19 -1.14 -7.73
CA ARG A 42 -1.47 -0.87 -6.33
C ARG A 42 -0.20 -0.69 -5.50
N GLU A 43 0.87 -1.42 -5.83
CA GLU A 43 2.12 -1.34 -5.08
C GLU A 43 2.86 -0.05 -5.39
N ALA A 44 2.85 0.41 -6.64
CA ALA A 44 3.37 1.73 -6.99
C ALA A 44 2.62 2.81 -6.20
N VAL A 45 1.29 2.75 -6.14
CA VAL A 45 0.47 3.66 -5.33
C VAL A 45 0.83 3.57 -3.84
N ARG A 46 0.84 2.36 -3.27
CA ARG A 46 1.13 2.11 -1.85
C ARG A 46 2.52 2.55 -1.46
N GLY A 47 3.53 2.15 -2.23
CA GLY A 47 4.94 2.45 -2.00
C GLY A 47 5.22 3.94 -2.07
N THR A 48 4.58 4.64 -3.01
CA THR A 48 4.67 6.11 -3.15
C THR A 48 3.97 6.81 -1.99
N ALA A 49 2.76 6.40 -1.62
CA ALA A 49 2.03 6.97 -0.49
C ALA A 49 2.73 6.73 0.87
N ASP A 50 3.37 5.58 1.07
CA ASP A 50 4.18 5.24 2.25
C ASP A 50 5.44 6.11 2.40
N VAL A 51 5.91 6.70 1.29
CA VAL A 51 6.91 7.78 1.40
C VAL A 51 6.32 8.94 2.18
N TRP A 52 5.10 9.37 1.84
CA TRP A 52 4.57 10.64 2.31
C TRP A 52 3.82 10.57 3.62
N ASP A 53 3.22 9.45 4.01
CA ASP A 53 2.59 9.37 5.33
C ASP A 53 3.60 9.61 6.48
N ASN A 54 4.85 9.16 6.29
CA ASN A 54 5.95 9.34 7.23
C ASN A 54 6.73 10.66 7.02
N ASN A 55 6.68 11.26 5.84
CA ASN A 55 7.47 12.46 5.48
C ASN A 55 6.67 13.76 5.42
N THR A 56 5.33 13.73 5.39
CA THR A 56 4.49 14.93 5.29
C THR A 56 4.80 15.93 6.40
N ARG A 57 4.93 15.46 7.66
CA ARG A 57 5.30 16.33 8.78
C ARG A 57 6.66 17.00 8.57
N ALA A 58 7.65 16.27 8.04
CA ALA A 58 8.98 16.80 7.78
C ALA A 58 8.96 17.91 6.71
N LEU A 59 8.12 17.77 5.68
CA LEU A 59 7.87 18.84 4.68
C LEU A 59 7.32 20.10 5.36
N PHE A 60 6.26 20.00 6.17
CA PHE A 60 5.67 21.16 6.86
C PHE A 60 6.65 21.83 7.82
N VAL A 61 7.37 21.05 8.65
CA VAL A 61 8.37 21.61 9.58
C VAL A 61 9.51 22.30 8.82
N SER A 62 9.87 21.80 7.64
CA SER A 62 10.86 22.42 6.75
C SER A 62 10.33 23.72 6.15
N ALA A 63 9.14 23.72 5.56
CA ALA A 63 8.52 24.88 4.93
C ALA A 63 8.30 26.03 5.93
N LEU A 64 7.90 25.73 7.16
CA LEU A 64 7.61 26.70 8.22
C LEU A 64 8.85 27.27 8.93
N GLY A 65 10.06 26.95 8.47
CA GLY A 65 11.29 27.54 8.99
C GLY A 65 11.26 29.07 9.00
N ARG A 66 11.70 29.69 10.11
CA ARG A 66 11.68 31.15 10.32
C ARG A 66 12.47 31.93 9.27
N THR A 67 13.52 31.33 8.72
CA THR A 67 14.41 31.95 7.72
C THR A 67 14.60 31.02 6.53
N ARG A 68 14.94 31.56 5.36
CA ARG A 68 15.26 30.76 4.15
C ARG A 68 16.32 29.70 4.43
N ARG A 69 17.39 30.07 5.16
CA ARG A 69 18.47 29.14 5.57
C ARG A 69 17.97 28.03 6.48
N ALA A 70 17.05 28.34 7.40
CA ALA A 70 16.46 27.32 8.28
C ALA A 70 15.55 26.35 7.51
N ARG A 71 14.76 26.87 6.55
CA ARG A 71 13.92 26.05 5.66
C ARG A 71 14.76 25.08 4.85
N ASP A 72 15.79 25.59 4.18
CA ASP A 72 16.70 24.80 3.34
C ASP A 72 17.43 23.72 4.16
N ARG A 73 17.99 24.09 5.32
CA ARG A 73 18.68 23.13 6.20
C ARG A 73 17.76 22.00 6.68
N ARG A 74 16.51 22.32 7.04
CA ARG A 74 15.54 21.30 7.49
C ARG A 74 15.11 20.40 6.34
N ALA A 75 14.87 20.97 5.15
CA ALA A 75 14.55 20.20 3.97
C ALA A 75 15.69 19.25 3.57
N ARG A 76 16.96 19.70 3.61
CA ARG A 76 18.13 18.81 3.40
C ARG A 76 18.16 17.66 4.39
N ARG A 77 17.80 17.90 5.66
CA ARG A 77 17.74 16.85 6.68
C ARG A 77 16.63 15.85 6.39
N ALA A 78 15.46 16.31 5.93
CA ALA A 78 14.36 15.44 5.49
C ALA A 78 14.80 14.57 4.31
N LEU A 79 15.36 15.17 3.25
CA LEU A 79 15.83 14.45 2.05
C LEU A 79 16.88 13.39 2.40
N ARG A 80 17.86 13.73 3.24
CA ARG A 80 18.88 12.77 3.70
C ARG A 80 18.25 11.61 4.45
N TRP A 81 17.30 11.89 5.34
CA TRP A 81 16.61 10.83 6.06
C TRP A 81 15.81 9.91 5.15
N MET A 82 15.10 10.47 4.16
CA MET A 82 14.39 9.69 3.16
C MET A 82 15.35 8.76 2.40
N ALA A 83 16.51 9.28 1.96
CA ALA A 83 17.51 8.49 1.26
C ALA A 83 18.16 7.41 2.15
N ASP A 84 18.31 7.69 3.45
CA ASP A 84 18.86 6.74 4.43
C ASP A 84 17.93 5.54 4.71
N LEU A 85 16.67 5.55 4.23
CA LEU A 85 15.74 4.41 4.33
C LEU A 85 16.08 3.26 3.36
N GLY A 86 17.04 3.45 2.45
CA GLY A 86 17.64 2.37 1.67
C GLY A 86 17.89 2.72 0.20
N PRO A 87 18.66 1.88 -0.52
CA PRO A 87 19.06 2.15 -1.92
C PRO A 87 17.88 2.30 -2.88
N ALA A 88 16.82 1.50 -2.70
CA ALA A 88 15.61 1.60 -3.51
C ALA A 88 14.92 2.96 -3.33
N ARG A 89 14.83 3.45 -2.09
CA ARG A 89 14.24 4.77 -1.79
C ARG A 89 15.08 5.91 -2.37
N ARG A 90 16.41 5.83 -2.26
CA ARG A 90 17.32 6.81 -2.88
C ARG A 90 17.18 6.85 -4.40
N SER A 91 17.16 5.68 -5.04
CA SER A 91 17.03 5.57 -6.51
C SER A 91 15.71 6.17 -7.00
N TRP A 92 14.61 5.87 -6.30
CA TRP A 92 13.31 6.49 -6.57
C TRP A 92 13.33 8.02 -6.41
N MET A 93 13.98 8.54 -5.36
CA MET A 93 14.13 9.99 -5.16
C MET A 93 14.92 10.64 -6.31
N ALA A 94 16.01 10.02 -6.76
CA ALA A 94 16.84 10.53 -7.85
C ALA A 94 16.05 10.60 -9.15
N ALA A 95 15.36 9.51 -9.53
CA ALA A 95 14.52 9.48 -10.72
C ALA A 95 13.38 10.52 -10.66
N SER A 96 12.65 10.56 -9.54
CA SER A 96 11.51 11.46 -9.36
C SER A 96 11.92 12.93 -9.33
N ALA A 97 13.08 13.26 -8.75
CA ALA A 97 13.62 14.62 -8.76
C ALA A 97 14.10 15.03 -10.15
N ALA A 98 14.77 14.13 -10.87
CA ALA A 98 15.26 14.39 -12.23
C ALA A 98 14.12 14.71 -13.20
N GLU A 99 12.99 14.00 -13.11
CA GLU A 99 11.78 14.28 -13.90
C GLU A 99 11.18 15.67 -13.60
N ALA A 100 11.42 16.21 -12.39
CA ALA A 100 11.05 17.57 -12.03
C ALA A 100 12.16 18.60 -12.33
N GLY A 101 13.23 18.21 -13.03
CA GLY A 101 14.34 19.08 -13.42
C GLY A 101 15.36 19.34 -12.30
N TYR A 102 15.42 18.49 -11.27
CA TYR A 102 16.33 18.66 -10.13
C TYR A 102 17.33 17.52 -10.00
N ASP A 103 18.58 17.86 -9.69
CA ASP A 103 19.56 16.91 -9.18
C ASP A 103 19.52 16.87 -7.65
N VAL A 104 19.02 15.75 -7.10
CA VAL A 104 18.90 15.56 -5.64
C VAL A 104 20.20 15.06 -5.01
N GLU A 105 21.08 14.39 -5.75
CA GLU A 105 22.25 13.71 -5.22
C GLU A 105 23.20 14.64 -4.43
N PRO A 106 23.49 15.88 -4.89
CA PRO A 106 24.27 16.86 -4.13
C PRO A 106 23.67 17.27 -2.78
N LEU A 107 22.37 17.03 -2.56
CA LEU A 107 21.67 17.32 -1.30
C LEU A 107 21.78 16.18 -0.29
N LEU A 108 22.04 14.97 -0.77
CA LEU A 108 22.10 13.74 0.01
C LEU A 108 23.48 13.54 0.64
N ARG A 109 23.57 12.61 1.58
CA ARG A 109 24.87 12.08 2.03
C ARG A 109 25.30 10.97 1.08
N PRO A 110 26.60 10.66 0.93
CA PRO A 110 27.02 9.44 0.27
C PRO A 110 26.28 8.24 0.85
N ALA A 111 25.91 7.28 -0.01
CA ALA A 111 25.27 6.06 0.44
C ALA A 111 26.17 5.40 1.49
N ARG A 112 25.65 5.19 2.70
CA ARG A 112 26.38 4.47 3.72
C ARG A 112 26.36 3.01 3.32
N GLU A 113 27.52 2.38 3.14
CA GLU A 113 27.58 0.92 3.09
C GLU A 113 26.89 0.40 4.35
N ALA A 114 25.94 -0.53 4.17
CA ALA A 114 25.11 -1.04 5.24
C ALA A 114 25.98 -1.82 6.24
N ALA A 115 26.60 -1.11 7.18
CA ALA A 115 27.48 -1.70 8.18
C ALA A 115 26.64 -2.56 9.15
N GLY A 116 26.67 -3.88 8.94
CA GLY A 116 26.52 -4.94 9.95
C GLY A 116 25.31 -4.91 10.89
N GLY A 117 24.31 -4.06 10.66
CA GLY A 117 23.11 -4.01 11.48
C GLY A 117 22.33 -5.34 11.42
N PRO A 118 21.52 -5.65 12.44
CA PRO A 118 20.68 -6.85 12.42
C PRO A 118 19.92 -6.92 11.09
N ARG A 119 20.21 -8.00 10.35
CA ARG A 119 19.72 -8.24 9.00
C ARG A 119 18.18 -8.27 8.99
N PRO A 120 17.56 -7.90 7.86
CA PRO A 120 16.11 -7.87 7.75
C PRO A 120 15.49 -9.23 8.13
N THR A 121 14.33 -9.20 8.77
CA THR A 121 13.44 -10.36 8.98
C THR A 121 13.00 -11.01 7.66
N VAL A 122 13.31 -10.36 6.53
CA VAL A 122 13.01 -10.81 5.17
C VAL A 122 14.30 -11.33 4.55
N VAL A 123 14.33 -12.62 4.20
CA VAL A 123 15.48 -13.27 3.54
C VAL A 123 15.13 -13.76 2.13
N PRO A 124 16.08 -13.85 1.20
CA PRO A 124 15.84 -14.56 -0.05
C PRO A 124 15.58 -16.04 0.22
N VAL A 125 14.65 -16.64 -0.52
CA VAL A 125 14.40 -18.09 -0.47
C VAL A 125 15.48 -18.78 -1.32
N THR A 126 16.35 -19.54 -0.67
CA THR A 126 17.41 -20.35 -1.27
C THR A 126 17.20 -21.82 -0.90
N GLY A 127 17.94 -22.74 -1.53
CA GLY A 127 17.92 -24.16 -1.15
C GLY A 127 18.19 -24.37 0.34
N GLY A 128 19.22 -23.69 0.89
CA GLY A 128 19.52 -23.76 2.32
C GLY A 128 18.40 -23.22 3.22
N VAL A 129 17.72 -22.13 2.83
CA VAL A 129 16.55 -21.63 3.60
C VAL A 129 15.38 -22.60 3.53
N ALA A 130 15.17 -23.27 2.39
CA ALA A 130 14.14 -24.29 2.24
C ALA A 130 14.43 -25.52 3.14
N ASP A 131 15.69 -25.96 3.21
CA ASP A 131 16.13 -27.03 4.09
C ASP A 131 15.96 -26.66 5.58
N ASP A 132 16.37 -25.44 5.96
CA ASP A 132 16.19 -24.91 7.31
C ASP A 132 14.71 -24.85 7.72
N LEU A 133 13.83 -24.43 6.80
CA LEU A 133 12.39 -24.43 7.04
C LEU A 133 11.84 -25.84 7.25
N ALA A 134 12.23 -26.80 6.40
CA ALA A 134 11.77 -28.19 6.49
C ALA A 134 12.26 -28.88 7.78
N ALA A 135 13.46 -28.53 8.26
CA ALA A 135 13.97 -29.03 9.54
C ALA A 135 13.26 -28.40 10.74
N GLY A 136 12.98 -27.09 10.67
CA GLY A 136 12.45 -26.31 11.80
C GLY A 136 10.92 -26.29 11.91
N HIS A 137 10.18 -26.72 10.89
CA HIS A 137 8.73 -26.58 10.82
C HIS A 137 8.05 -27.82 10.24
N ARG A 138 6.84 -28.11 10.71
CA ARG A 138 5.95 -29.15 10.18
C ARG A 138 5.26 -28.66 8.92
N LEU A 139 6.03 -28.59 7.83
CA LEU A 139 5.53 -28.10 6.55
C LEU A 139 4.49 -29.05 5.94
N ASP A 140 4.51 -30.34 6.26
CA ASP A 140 3.52 -31.35 5.83
C ASP A 140 2.08 -31.05 6.30
N ALA A 141 1.93 -30.32 7.41
CA ALA A 141 0.64 -29.89 7.95
C ALA A 141 0.34 -28.42 7.68
N ALA A 142 1.21 -27.70 6.96
CA ALA A 142 1.06 -26.27 6.75
C ALA A 142 -0.17 -25.94 5.90
N THR A 143 -0.87 -24.87 6.24
CA THR A 143 -2.08 -24.44 5.53
C THR A 143 -1.92 -23.03 4.99
N VAL A 144 -2.47 -22.78 3.80
CA VAL A 144 -2.54 -21.42 3.23
C VAL A 144 -3.56 -20.63 4.02
N SER A 145 -3.10 -19.54 4.65
CA SER A 145 -3.99 -18.64 5.37
C SER A 145 -4.42 -17.45 4.55
N THR A 146 -3.50 -16.90 3.77
CA THR A 146 -3.79 -15.85 2.82
C THR A 146 -3.01 -16.10 1.55
N LEU A 147 -3.65 -15.86 0.41
CA LEU A 147 -3.01 -15.86 -0.90
C LEU A 147 -3.46 -14.62 -1.64
N SER A 148 -2.52 -13.82 -2.11
CA SER A 148 -2.78 -12.66 -2.94
C SER A 148 -1.94 -12.75 -4.20
N VAL A 149 -2.59 -12.63 -5.36
CA VAL A 149 -1.93 -12.60 -6.66
C VAL A 149 -2.42 -11.38 -7.42
N GLU A 150 -1.49 -10.54 -7.84
CA GLU A 150 -1.76 -9.26 -8.47
C GLU A 150 -1.04 -9.15 -9.81
N ARG A 151 -1.76 -8.69 -10.83
CA ARG A 151 -1.16 -8.31 -12.10
C ARG A 151 -0.74 -6.85 -12.06
N ARG A 152 0.55 -6.57 -12.33
CA ARG A 152 1.16 -5.23 -12.42
C ARG A 152 1.71 -5.03 -13.81
N GLY A 153 1.07 -4.17 -14.60
CA GLY A 153 1.33 -4.11 -16.03
C GLY A 153 1.18 -5.50 -16.68
N THR A 154 2.28 -6.04 -17.19
CA THR A 154 2.37 -7.38 -17.78
C THR A 154 2.85 -8.48 -16.82
N ARG A 155 3.37 -8.13 -15.64
CA ARG A 155 3.94 -9.09 -14.68
C ARG A 155 2.91 -9.50 -13.63
N LEU A 156 3.08 -10.69 -13.05
CA LEU A 156 2.33 -11.12 -11.87
C LEU A 156 3.23 -11.00 -10.64
N THR A 157 2.63 -10.67 -9.50
CA THR A 157 3.27 -10.68 -8.19
C THR A 157 2.39 -11.51 -7.26
N ALA A 158 2.99 -12.27 -6.35
CA ALA A 158 2.23 -13.02 -5.36
C ALA A 158 2.78 -12.82 -3.95
N ARG A 159 1.86 -12.90 -3.00
CA ARG A 159 2.13 -13.00 -1.58
C ARG A 159 1.31 -14.15 -1.03
N VAL A 160 1.95 -15.11 -0.36
CA VAL A 160 1.28 -16.21 0.34
C VAL A 160 1.72 -16.20 1.79
N SER A 161 0.76 -16.34 2.70
CA SER A 161 1.03 -16.64 4.10
C SER A 161 0.64 -18.08 4.39
N LEU A 162 1.55 -18.83 5.00
CA LEU A 162 1.33 -20.20 5.43
C LEU A 162 1.34 -20.25 6.95
N THR A 163 0.34 -20.89 7.56
CA THR A 163 0.44 -21.30 8.97
C THR A 163 1.24 -22.59 9.03
N ALA A 164 2.30 -22.65 9.84
CA ALA A 164 3.04 -23.88 10.11
C ALA A 164 3.34 -24.00 11.61
N GLU A 165 3.42 -25.23 12.11
CA GLU A 165 3.90 -25.48 13.48
C GLU A 165 5.43 -25.61 13.49
N ARG A 166 6.06 -25.12 14.55
CA ARG A 166 7.50 -25.37 14.76
C ARG A 166 7.74 -26.82 15.18
N THR A 167 8.77 -27.45 14.61
CA THR A 167 9.25 -28.77 15.04
C THR A 167 9.98 -28.60 16.38
N ARG A 168 9.54 -29.32 17.42
CA ARG A 168 10.11 -29.18 18.77
C ARG A 168 11.52 -29.77 18.83
N THR A 169 12.54 -28.94 18.71
CA THR A 169 13.94 -29.31 18.98
C THR A 169 14.37 -28.76 20.34
N GLY A 170 13.77 -29.27 21.41
CA GLY A 170 14.25 -29.03 22.78
C GLY A 170 14.73 -30.35 23.39
N PRO A 171 15.78 -30.37 24.22
CA PRO A 171 16.18 -31.58 24.92
C PRO A 171 14.99 -32.10 25.74
N ALA A 172 14.65 -33.37 25.55
CA ALA A 172 13.58 -34.05 26.25
C ALA A 172 13.84 -34.00 27.76
N GLY A 173 13.19 -33.10 28.48
CA GLY A 173 13.41 -33.02 29.93
C GLY A 173 12.81 -31.84 30.66
N ASP A 174 12.46 -30.72 30.02
CA ASP A 174 11.93 -29.56 30.75
C ASP A 174 10.38 -29.55 30.73
N PRO A 175 9.68 -29.85 31.85
CA PRO A 175 8.24 -30.08 31.86
C PRO A 175 7.40 -28.80 32.02
N ALA A 176 7.97 -27.59 31.89
CA ALA A 176 7.20 -26.36 32.07
C ALA A 176 7.65 -25.19 31.17
N GLY A 177 6.84 -24.88 30.15
CA GLY A 177 6.70 -23.54 29.54
C GLY A 177 7.00 -23.42 28.04
N PRO A 178 6.43 -22.42 27.31
CA PRO A 178 5.19 -21.67 27.53
C PRO A 178 3.99 -22.30 26.78
N ASP A 179 2.81 -21.67 26.91
CA ASP A 179 1.50 -22.06 26.37
C ASP A 179 1.50 -22.69 24.97
N GLU A 180 0.61 -23.66 24.77
CA GLU A 180 0.32 -24.37 23.52
C GLU A 180 0.06 -23.43 22.32
N GLY A 181 -0.29 -22.16 22.59
CA GLY A 181 -0.51 -21.10 21.60
C GLY A 181 0.75 -20.56 20.90
N ASP A 182 1.97 -20.77 21.43
CA ASP A 182 3.22 -20.17 20.88
C ASP A 182 3.92 -21.07 19.83
N ARG A 183 3.25 -22.13 19.35
CA ARG A 183 3.83 -23.09 18.39
C ARG A 183 3.57 -22.77 16.93
N ALA A 184 2.50 -22.03 16.63
CA ALA A 184 2.15 -21.66 15.27
C ALA A 184 2.93 -20.41 14.83
N VAL A 185 3.60 -20.51 13.69
CA VAL A 185 4.24 -19.37 13.03
C VAL A 185 3.57 -19.12 11.69
N GLU A 186 3.66 -17.88 11.24
CA GLU A 186 3.25 -17.49 9.91
C GLU A 186 4.47 -17.31 9.00
N LEU A 187 4.55 -18.12 7.95
CA LEU A 187 5.56 -18.01 6.90
C LEU A 187 5.00 -17.15 5.78
N VAL A 188 5.47 -15.91 5.69
CA VAL A 188 5.05 -14.96 4.66
C VAL A 188 6.05 -14.99 3.51
N VAL A 189 5.62 -15.43 2.35
CA VAL A 189 6.43 -15.52 1.14
C VAL A 189 5.95 -14.50 0.12
N HIS A 190 6.88 -13.77 -0.48
CA HIS A 190 6.60 -12.79 -1.54
C HIS A 190 7.41 -13.12 -2.79
N LEU A 191 6.73 -13.23 -3.92
CA LEU A 191 7.28 -13.49 -5.24
C LEU A 191 7.03 -12.24 -6.11
N PRO A 192 8.07 -11.43 -6.43
CA PRO A 192 7.90 -10.18 -7.18
C PRO A 192 7.61 -10.39 -8.67
N GLU A 193 7.89 -11.57 -9.22
CA GLU A 193 7.66 -11.91 -10.62
C GLU A 193 7.18 -13.36 -10.70
N VAL A 194 5.88 -13.57 -10.86
CA VAL A 194 5.27 -14.90 -10.87
C VAL A 194 5.02 -15.34 -12.31
N GLU A 195 5.48 -16.54 -12.62
CA GLU A 195 5.35 -17.17 -13.93
C GLU A 195 4.22 -18.20 -13.93
N GLU A 196 4.01 -18.88 -12.79
CA GLU A 196 2.97 -19.89 -12.63
C GLU A 196 2.19 -19.71 -11.33
N VAL A 197 0.86 -19.78 -11.45
CA VAL A 197 -0.09 -19.76 -10.34
C VAL A 197 -1.01 -20.96 -10.50
N ARG A 198 -1.16 -21.74 -9.44
CA ARG A 198 -2.20 -22.74 -9.26
C ARG A 198 -2.62 -22.72 -7.79
N PHE A 199 -3.90 -22.55 -7.53
CA PHE A 199 -4.45 -22.64 -6.19
C PHE A 199 -5.84 -23.23 -6.28
N ASP A 200 -6.13 -24.19 -5.40
CA ASP A 200 -7.45 -24.78 -5.24
C ASP A 200 -7.64 -25.06 -3.74
N THR A 201 -8.72 -24.58 -3.13
CA THR A 201 -8.96 -24.78 -1.69
C THR A 201 -9.23 -26.24 -1.32
N ARG A 202 -9.46 -27.13 -2.30
CA ARG A 202 -9.63 -28.57 -2.06
C ARG A 202 -8.34 -29.34 -1.95
N THR A 203 -7.19 -28.72 -2.21
CA THR A 203 -5.91 -29.41 -2.10
C THR A 203 -5.63 -29.81 -0.67
N ALA A 204 -5.04 -31.00 -0.50
CA ALA A 204 -4.60 -31.46 0.82
C ALA A 204 -3.64 -30.43 1.46
N PRO A 205 -3.65 -30.30 2.80
CA PRO A 205 -2.67 -29.46 3.49
C PRO A 205 -1.24 -29.95 3.22
N GLY A 206 -0.29 -29.07 3.51
CA GLY A 206 1.12 -29.30 3.31
C GLY A 206 1.72 -28.25 2.39
N ALA A 207 2.95 -27.83 2.68
CA ALA A 207 3.71 -26.90 1.87
C ALA A 207 5.11 -27.44 1.59
N ARG A 208 5.70 -27.04 0.46
CA ARG A 208 7.10 -27.33 0.14
C ARG A 208 7.71 -26.16 -0.59
N PHE A 209 8.99 -25.93 -0.30
CA PHE A 209 9.83 -24.96 -0.97
C PHE A 209 10.83 -25.72 -1.83
N ALA A 210 10.99 -25.30 -3.09
CA ALA A 210 12.03 -25.79 -3.97
C ALA A 210 12.72 -24.58 -4.62
N CYS A 211 14.05 -24.66 -4.69
CA CYS A 211 14.90 -23.67 -5.33
C CYS A 211 15.84 -24.40 -6.27
N ASP A 212 15.74 -24.13 -7.56
CA ASP A 212 16.60 -24.71 -8.59
C ASP A 212 17.00 -23.65 -9.62
N HIS A 213 17.60 -24.08 -10.74
CA HIS A 213 18.01 -23.17 -11.80
C HIS A 213 16.84 -22.46 -12.51
N SER A 214 15.61 -22.96 -12.36
CA SER A 214 14.38 -22.39 -12.91
C SER A 214 13.73 -21.37 -11.98
N GLY A 215 14.26 -21.20 -10.77
CA GLY A 215 13.83 -20.20 -9.81
C GLY A 215 13.34 -20.81 -8.50
N VAL A 216 12.33 -20.19 -7.91
CA VAL A 216 11.73 -20.60 -6.65
C VAL A 216 10.30 -21.07 -6.88
N ALA A 217 9.97 -22.24 -6.34
CA ALA A 217 8.64 -22.81 -6.32
C ALA A 217 8.16 -23.00 -4.88
N VAL A 218 6.96 -22.52 -4.59
CA VAL A 218 6.24 -22.73 -3.33
C VAL A 218 4.99 -23.52 -3.66
N SER A 219 4.96 -24.81 -3.29
CA SER A 219 3.79 -25.66 -3.46
C SER A 219 3.01 -25.77 -2.17
N PHE A 220 1.68 -25.87 -2.27
CA PHE A 220 0.78 -26.15 -1.14
C PHE A 220 -0.31 -27.13 -1.60
N GLY A 221 -0.26 -28.37 -1.11
CA GLY A 221 -0.99 -29.48 -1.73
C GLY A 221 -0.69 -29.60 -3.24
N ASP A 222 -1.73 -29.58 -4.09
CA ASP A 222 -1.60 -29.53 -5.57
C ASP A 222 -1.49 -28.11 -6.14
N GLY A 223 -1.45 -27.10 -5.27
CA GLY A 223 -1.23 -25.70 -5.60
C GLY A 223 0.26 -25.36 -5.76
N LEU A 224 0.54 -24.30 -6.50
CA LEU A 224 1.88 -23.86 -6.88
C LEU A 224 1.94 -22.35 -7.11
N LEU A 225 2.98 -21.72 -6.57
CA LEU A 225 3.48 -20.43 -7.02
C LEU A 225 4.92 -20.61 -7.50
N ARG A 226 5.24 -20.13 -8.70
CA ARG A 226 6.60 -20.16 -9.24
C ARG A 226 7.03 -18.81 -9.78
N GLY A 227 8.28 -18.45 -9.54
CA GLY A 227 8.92 -17.25 -10.09
C GLY A 227 10.44 -17.34 -10.02
N PRO A 228 11.19 -16.39 -10.60
CA PRO A 228 12.66 -16.44 -10.63
C PRO A 228 13.29 -16.15 -9.27
N ALA A 229 12.56 -15.52 -8.35
CA ALA A 229 13.00 -15.24 -7.00
C ALA A 229 11.82 -15.17 -6.02
N ALA A 230 12.10 -15.42 -4.74
CA ALA A 230 11.16 -15.18 -3.66
C ALA A 230 11.89 -14.66 -2.42
N THR A 231 11.16 -13.96 -1.57
CA THR A 231 11.61 -13.58 -0.23
C THR A 231 10.67 -14.15 0.83
N LEU A 232 11.22 -14.55 1.97
CA LEU A 232 10.52 -15.14 3.09
C LEU A 232 10.67 -14.28 4.33
N GLN A 233 9.59 -14.12 5.07
CA GLN A 233 9.55 -13.56 6.41
C GLN A 233 8.85 -14.54 7.34
N VAL A 234 9.45 -14.83 8.49
CA VAL A 234 8.81 -15.62 9.55
C VAL A 234 8.19 -14.66 10.57
N CYS A 235 6.95 -14.90 10.95
CA CYS A 235 6.21 -14.10 11.91
C CYS A 235 5.61 -14.98 13.01
N THR A 236 5.34 -14.39 14.18
CA THR A 236 4.42 -15.00 15.17
C THR A 236 3.01 -15.07 14.59
N ALA A 237 2.10 -15.78 15.27
CA ALA A 237 0.69 -15.81 14.90
C ALA A 237 0.04 -14.40 14.85
N GLU A 238 0.55 -13.45 15.66
CA GLU A 238 0.13 -12.04 15.67
C GLU A 238 0.82 -11.19 14.59
N GLY A 239 1.61 -11.80 13.71
CA GLY A 239 2.32 -11.11 12.63
C GLY A 239 3.59 -10.38 13.06
N LEU A 240 4.15 -10.69 14.24
CA LEU A 240 5.39 -10.07 14.70
C LEU A 240 6.61 -10.77 14.08
N PRO A 241 7.58 -10.02 13.51
CA PRO A 241 8.74 -10.61 12.85
C PRO A 241 9.59 -11.48 13.79
N LEU A 242 9.95 -12.68 13.35
CA LEU A 242 10.84 -13.65 14.02
C LEU A 242 12.14 -13.85 13.22
N PHE A 243 13.21 -14.23 13.93
CA PHE A 243 14.42 -14.72 13.26
C PHE A 243 14.21 -16.18 12.86
N LEU A 244 14.63 -16.54 11.64
CA LEU A 244 14.47 -17.89 11.08
C LEU A 244 14.97 -19.01 12.00
N THR A 245 16.02 -18.76 12.77
CA THR A 245 16.73 -19.78 13.57
C THR A 245 16.64 -19.58 15.10
N SER A 246 15.89 -18.59 15.60
CA SER A 246 15.85 -18.34 17.06
C SER A 246 14.83 -19.25 17.75
N ALA A 247 15.30 -20.12 18.66
CA ALA A 247 14.46 -20.94 19.52
C ALA A 247 13.59 -20.09 20.47
N GLU A 248 14.10 -18.93 20.91
CA GLU A 248 13.34 -18.01 21.76
C GLU A 248 12.55 -16.99 20.91
N PRO A 249 11.25 -16.73 21.22
CA PRO A 249 10.60 -15.51 20.75
C PRO A 249 11.46 -14.33 21.23
N PRO A 250 11.67 -13.29 20.40
CA PRO A 250 12.53 -12.18 20.80
C PRO A 250 11.96 -11.56 22.07
N ARG A 251 12.61 -11.79 23.22
CA ARG A 251 12.35 -11.06 24.48
C ARG A 251 12.31 -9.60 24.12
N ALA A 252 11.11 -9.03 24.14
CA ALA A 252 10.74 -7.70 23.68
C ALA A 252 11.99 -6.94 23.22
N ALA A 253 12.38 -7.14 21.96
CA ALA A 253 13.43 -6.35 21.34
C ALA A 253 12.86 -4.94 21.35
N ARG A 254 13.11 -4.26 22.49
CA ARG A 254 12.66 -2.92 22.83
C ARG A 254 12.77 -2.18 21.56
N ARG A 255 11.62 -1.72 21.02
CA ARG A 255 11.47 -0.73 19.97
C ARG A 255 12.76 0.09 19.86
N ARG A 256 13.78 -0.43 19.16
CA ARG A 256 14.95 0.35 18.80
C ARG A 256 14.35 1.16 17.70
N GLY A 257 13.88 2.33 18.13
CA GLY A 257 12.74 2.98 17.52
C GLY A 257 12.94 3.04 16.03
N ARG A 258 11.85 2.95 15.27
CA ARG A 258 11.76 3.77 14.06
C ARG A 258 12.34 5.12 14.47
N GLY A 259 13.58 5.41 14.05
CA GLY A 259 14.34 6.51 14.61
C GLY A 259 13.43 7.73 14.53
N ALA A 260 13.24 8.41 15.66
CA ALA A 260 12.31 9.54 15.73
C ALA A 260 12.52 10.41 14.49
N VAL A 261 11.43 10.71 13.77
CA VAL A 261 11.47 11.48 12.50
C VAL A 261 12.47 12.62 12.69
N PRO A 262 13.61 12.61 11.97
CA PRO A 262 14.75 13.39 12.42
C PRO A 262 14.47 14.88 12.34
N VAL A 263 13.53 15.34 11.52
CA VAL A 263 13.10 16.74 11.55
C VAL A 263 12.24 17.00 12.79
N GLY A 264 12.89 17.04 13.95
CA GLY A 264 12.29 17.45 15.21
C GLY A 264 11.68 18.85 15.07
N GLY A 265 10.53 19.03 15.74
CA GLY A 265 9.77 20.27 15.70
C GLY A 265 8.28 20.02 15.52
N GLU A 266 7.50 20.94 16.04
CA GLU A 266 6.06 20.97 15.81
C GLU A 266 5.74 21.72 14.52
N VAL A 267 4.67 21.32 13.85
CA VAL A 267 4.07 22.13 12.79
C VAL A 267 3.48 23.36 13.47
N GLY A 268 4.12 24.51 13.25
CA GLY A 268 3.74 25.77 13.89
C GLY A 268 2.52 26.38 13.23
N GLY A 269 1.53 26.75 14.04
CA GLY A 269 0.29 27.34 13.57
C GLY A 269 -0.86 26.32 13.52
N PRO A 270 -2.05 26.65 14.04
CA PRO A 270 -3.17 25.69 14.08
C PRO A 270 -3.68 25.33 12.68
N ALA A 271 -3.79 26.28 11.74
CA ALA A 271 -4.25 25.96 10.38
C ALA A 271 -3.20 25.11 9.63
N ALA A 272 -1.92 25.46 9.73
CA ALA A 272 -0.85 24.67 9.12
C ALA A 272 -0.79 23.23 9.66
N ARG A 273 -1.01 23.04 10.97
CA ARG A 273 -1.09 21.73 11.61
C ARG A 273 -2.30 20.93 11.13
N ALA A 274 -3.46 21.57 11.01
CA ALA A 274 -4.67 20.92 10.53
C ALA A 274 -4.52 20.45 9.06
N VAL A 275 -3.94 21.28 8.18
CA VAL A 275 -3.64 20.89 6.78
C VAL A 275 -2.59 19.77 6.73
N CYS A 276 -1.56 19.83 7.58
CA CYS A 276 -0.58 18.74 7.68
C CYS A 276 -1.26 17.41 8.04
N HIS A 277 -2.19 17.39 9.00
CA HIS A 277 -2.92 16.18 9.35
C HIS A 277 -3.88 15.74 8.24
N LEU A 278 -4.54 16.68 7.56
CA LEU A 278 -5.40 16.39 6.40
C LEU A 278 -4.61 15.62 5.32
N LEU A 279 -3.41 16.09 4.98
CA LEU A 279 -2.55 15.44 4.01
C LEU A 279 -2.02 14.09 4.51
N ILE A 280 -1.57 13.99 5.78
CA ILE A 280 -1.14 12.71 6.39
C ILE A 280 -2.26 11.66 6.29
N TRP A 281 -3.47 12.00 6.73
CA TRP A 281 -4.58 11.05 6.71
C TRP A 281 -5.04 10.69 5.29
N THR A 282 -4.87 11.61 4.34
CA THR A 282 -5.11 11.31 2.93
C THR A 282 -4.06 10.36 2.38
N MET A 283 -2.77 10.56 2.68
CA MET A 283 -1.70 9.63 2.31
C MET A 283 -1.86 8.27 2.98
N VAL A 284 -2.29 8.23 4.25
CA VAL A 284 -2.64 6.97 4.93
C VAL A 284 -3.80 6.28 4.22
N ARG A 285 -4.85 7.01 3.82
CA ARG A 285 -5.97 6.42 3.08
C ARG A 285 -5.54 5.87 1.72
N ILE A 286 -4.75 6.63 0.96
CA ILE A 286 -4.18 6.16 -0.32
C ILE A 286 -3.28 4.95 -0.07
N ARG A 287 -2.43 4.94 0.96
CA ARG A 287 -1.60 3.76 1.28
C ARG A 287 -2.42 2.55 1.70
N SER A 288 -3.49 2.75 2.46
CA SER A 288 -4.41 1.69 2.89
C SER A 288 -5.21 1.09 1.73
N SER A 289 -5.29 1.77 0.57
CA SER A 289 -5.73 1.15 -0.70
C SER A 289 -4.96 -0.12 -1.03
N GLY A 290 -3.70 -0.15 -0.61
CA GLY A 290 -2.76 -1.24 -0.78
C GLY A 290 -3.12 -2.52 -0.04
N TRP A 291 -3.77 -2.38 1.11
CA TRP A 291 -3.93 -3.45 2.09
C TRP A 291 -5.36 -3.88 2.27
N SER A 292 -6.31 -2.98 2.01
CA SER A 292 -7.71 -3.30 2.18
C SER A 292 -8.27 -3.86 0.88
N PRO A 293 -8.84 -5.07 0.89
CA PRO A 293 -9.69 -5.55 -0.19
C PRO A 293 -10.99 -4.74 -0.33
N ALA A 294 -11.19 -3.69 0.46
CA ALA A 294 -12.40 -2.87 0.43
C ALA A 294 -12.44 -1.90 -0.73
N PRO A 295 -13.62 -1.69 -1.35
CA PRO A 295 -13.83 -0.53 -2.17
C PRO A 295 -13.49 0.68 -1.33
N ILE A 296 -12.45 1.36 -1.76
CA ILE A 296 -12.21 2.71 -1.31
C ILE A 296 -13.33 3.47 -1.98
N GLY A 297 -14.32 3.90 -1.19
CA GLY A 297 -15.43 4.71 -1.71
C GLY A 297 -14.98 6.03 -2.38
N VAL A 298 -13.67 6.31 -2.43
CA VAL A 298 -13.08 7.45 -3.12
C VAL A 298 -11.97 6.96 -4.04
N SER A 299 -12.00 7.39 -5.30
CA SER A 299 -10.95 7.11 -6.27
C SER A 299 -9.61 7.69 -5.80
N VAL A 300 -8.55 6.87 -5.77
CA VAL A 300 -7.18 7.34 -5.51
C VAL A 300 -6.79 8.44 -6.51
N SER A 301 -7.18 8.28 -7.77
CA SER A 301 -6.97 9.27 -8.83
C SER A 301 -7.60 10.62 -8.45
N ALA A 302 -8.82 10.62 -7.92
CA ALA A 302 -9.49 11.85 -7.48
C ALA A 302 -8.82 12.52 -6.29
N LEU A 303 -8.34 11.73 -5.30
CA LEU A 303 -7.55 12.27 -4.21
C LEU A 303 -6.24 12.88 -4.72
N CYS A 304 -5.55 12.23 -5.65
CA CYS A 304 -4.32 12.75 -6.25
C CYS A 304 -4.58 14.05 -7.01
N ARG A 305 -5.63 14.11 -7.85
CA ARG A 305 -6.07 15.35 -8.52
C ARG A 305 -6.36 16.46 -7.53
N SER A 306 -7.10 16.18 -6.45
CA SER A 306 -7.46 17.16 -5.43
C SER A 306 -6.24 17.82 -4.77
N LEU A 307 -5.15 17.05 -4.66
CA LEU A 307 -3.89 17.45 -4.05
C LEU A 307 -2.82 17.87 -5.07
N SER A 308 -3.14 17.91 -6.37
CA SER A 308 -2.16 18.26 -7.41
C SER A 308 -1.48 19.61 -7.11
N GLY A 309 -0.15 19.62 -7.11
CA GLY A 309 0.67 20.79 -6.73
C GLY A 309 0.82 21.04 -5.23
N ALA A 310 0.35 20.15 -4.35
CA ALA A 310 0.36 20.32 -2.90
C ALA A 310 1.75 20.70 -2.34
N GLY A 311 2.83 20.09 -2.82
CA GLY A 311 4.18 20.40 -2.39
C GLY A 311 4.56 21.85 -2.64
N THR A 312 4.29 22.34 -3.85
CA THR A 312 4.51 23.74 -4.24
C THR A 312 3.59 24.70 -3.48
N GLU A 313 2.31 24.36 -3.36
CA GLU A 313 1.31 25.18 -2.64
C GLU A 313 1.64 25.31 -1.13
N ILE A 314 2.09 24.23 -0.49
CA ILE A 314 2.55 24.25 0.92
C ILE A 314 3.74 25.19 1.08
N ALA A 315 4.73 25.12 0.16
CA ALA A 315 5.89 25.99 0.21
C ALA A 315 5.51 27.47 0.01
N ALA A 316 4.56 27.75 -0.89
CA ALA A 316 4.03 29.08 -1.14
C ALA A 316 3.27 29.63 0.07
N ALA A 317 2.34 28.86 0.66
CA ALA A 317 1.61 29.25 1.87
C ALA A 317 2.57 29.54 3.04
N ALA A 318 3.59 28.70 3.22
CA ALA A 318 4.60 28.90 4.27
C ALA A 318 5.51 30.11 4.02
N ALA A 319 5.61 30.60 2.78
CA ALA A 319 6.47 31.72 2.43
C ALA A 319 5.99 33.07 2.98
N HIS A 320 4.70 33.21 3.32
CA HIS A 320 4.17 34.45 3.89
C HIS A 320 4.91 34.88 5.16
N ALA A 321 5.27 36.17 5.20
CA ALA A 321 6.11 36.76 6.23
C ALA A 321 5.43 36.80 7.60
N THR A 322 4.15 37.18 7.66
CA THR A 322 3.41 37.29 8.91
C THR A 322 2.67 36.00 9.24
N ARG A 323 2.55 35.71 10.55
CA ARG A 323 1.81 34.54 11.03
C ARG A 323 0.36 34.55 10.54
N GLY A 324 -0.34 35.68 10.66
CA GLY A 324 -1.74 35.79 10.24
C GLY A 324 -1.98 35.50 8.76
N ARG A 325 -1.14 36.04 7.85
CA ARG A 325 -1.24 35.75 6.41
C ARG A 325 -0.95 34.28 6.11
N ARG A 326 -0.01 33.68 6.83
CA ARG A 326 0.33 32.27 6.72
C ARG A 326 -0.81 31.36 7.16
N GLU A 327 -1.41 31.61 8.32
CA GLU A 327 -2.58 30.83 8.78
C GLU A 327 -3.72 30.92 7.76
N ARG A 328 -4.02 32.14 7.29
CA ARG A 328 -5.04 32.36 6.25
C ARG A 328 -4.73 31.57 4.97
N ALA A 329 -3.49 31.62 4.49
CA ALA A 329 -3.10 30.87 3.30
C ALA A 329 -3.26 29.36 3.46
N PHE A 330 -2.99 28.80 4.65
CA PHE A 330 -3.25 27.37 4.90
C PHE A 330 -4.74 27.03 4.95
N ARG A 331 -5.61 27.90 5.47
CA ARG A 331 -7.06 27.68 5.40
C ARG A 331 -7.57 27.72 3.96
N GLU A 332 -7.12 28.70 3.18
CA GLU A 332 -7.44 28.84 1.76
C GLU A 332 -6.94 27.62 0.96
N LEU A 333 -5.77 27.07 1.32
CA LEU A 333 -5.24 25.84 0.74
C LEU A 333 -6.14 24.63 0.99
N ALA A 334 -6.62 24.43 2.23
CA ALA A 334 -7.56 23.34 2.54
C ALA A 334 -8.85 23.46 1.72
N LEU A 335 -9.41 24.67 1.63
CA LEU A 335 -10.59 24.98 0.83
C LEU A 335 -10.35 24.68 -0.66
N ALA A 336 -9.18 25.03 -1.19
CA ALA A 336 -8.82 24.77 -2.57
C ALA A 336 -8.77 23.27 -2.88
N TRP A 337 -8.18 22.46 -2.00
CA TRP A 337 -8.13 21.00 -2.16
C TRP A 337 -9.52 20.36 -2.13
N VAL A 338 -10.38 20.75 -1.18
CA VAL A 338 -11.77 20.26 -1.12
C VAL A 338 -12.54 20.64 -2.39
N ARG A 339 -12.42 21.89 -2.85
CA ARG A 339 -13.08 22.36 -4.07
C ARG A 339 -12.61 21.60 -5.31
N ARG A 340 -11.29 21.41 -5.45
CA ARG A 340 -10.69 20.69 -6.59
C ARG A 340 -11.11 19.22 -6.61
N GLY A 341 -11.24 18.60 -5.44
CA GLY A 341 -11.68 17.21 -5.32
C GLY A 341 -13.19 17.00 -5.55
N GLY A 342 -14.02 18.04 -5.37
CA GLY A 342 -15.46 18.00 -5.67
C GLY A 342 -16.23 16.93 -4.88
N ALA A 343 -17.39 16.53 -5.42
CA ALA A 343 -18.27 15.53 -4.81
C ALA A 343 -17.60 14.15 -4.63
N GLU A 344 -16.71 13.77 -5.56
CA GLU A 344 -16.04 12.46 -5.58
C GLU A 344 -15.17 12.23 -4.32
N THR A 345 -14.61 13.29 -3.75
CA THR A 345 -13.72 13.21 -2.57
C THR A 345 -14.36 13.79 -1.30
N ALA A 346 -15.56 14.36 -1.41
CA ALA A 346 -16.25 15.11 -0.36
C ALA A 346 -16.41 14.30 0.93
N GLU A 347 -16.85 13.04 0.84
CA GLU A 347 -17.04 12.15 1.99
C GLU A 347 -15.70 11.84 2.71
N HIS A 348 -14.61 11.67 1.95
CA HIS A 348 -13.28 11.50 2.55
C HIS A 348 -12.83 12.77 3.26
N PHE A 349 -12.96 13.93 2.60
CA PHE A 349 -12.58 15.19 3.20
C PHE A 349 -13.40 15.53 4.47
N ASP A 350 -14.72 15.34 4.49
CA ASP A 350 -15.51 15.55 5.71
C ASP A 350 -15.07 14.62 6.84
N ARG A 351 -14.86 13.32 6.58
CA ARG A 351 -14.38 12.36 7.60
C ARG A 351 -13.01 12.73 8.15
N VAL A 352 -12.06 13.10 7.29
CA VAL A 352 -10.71 13.49 7.73
C VAL A 352 -10.76 14.81 8.48
N LEU A 353 -11.48 15.81 7.97
CA LEU A 353 -11.61 17.11 8.62
C LEU A 353 -12.29 16.99 9.99
N ASP A 354 -13.33 16.15 10.11
CA ASP A 354 -13.95 15.82 11.40
C ASP A 354 -12.95 15.22 12.39
N ARG A 355 -12.17 14.22 11.95
CA ARG A 355 -11.14 13.60 12.78
C ARG A 355 -10.08 14.62 13.20
N VAL A 356 -9.64 15.49 12.27
CA VAL A 356 -8.66 16.53 12.56
C VAL A 356 -9.21 17.53 13.56
N SER A 357 -10.45 18.01 13.39
CA SER A 357 -11.11 18.92 14.33
C SER A 357 -11.22 18.30 15.73
N ARG A 358 -11.65 17.03 15.83
CA ARG A 358 -11.72 16.30 17.12
C ARG A 358 -10.37 16.14 17.79
N ALA A 359 -9.33 15.81 17.02
CA ALA A 359 -7.99 15.54 17.57
C ALA A 359 -7.20 16.80 17.95
N SER A 360 -7.50 17.94 17.32
CA SER A 360 -6.70 19.17 17.48
C SER A 360 -7.47 20.36 18.05
N GLY A 361 -8.78 20.22 18.26
CA GLY A 361 -9.67 21.33 18.60
C GLY A 361 -9.74 22.40 17.48
N ALA A 362 -9.31 22.06 16.27
CA ALA A 362 -9.17 23.04 15.20
C ALA A 362 -10.52 23.39 14.57
N GLU A 363 -11.09 24.51 15.03
CA GLU A 363 -12.14 25.25 14.32
C GLU A 363 -11.59 25.91 13.02
N GLU A 364 -10.27 25.94 12.84
CA GLU A 364 -9.61 26.62 11.72
C GLU A 364 -10.02 26.12 10.33
N LEU A 365 -10.52 24.88 10.21
CA LEU A 365 -10.94 24.29 8.94
C LEU A 365 -12.46 24.10 8.84
N VAL A 366 -13.25 24.79 9.67
CA VAL A 366 -14.73 24.72 9.65
C VAL A 366 -15.28 25.02 8.26
N GLU A 367 -14.75 26.03 7.57
CA GLU A 367 -15.18 26.37 6.22
C GLU A 367 -14.91 25.26 5.19
N ALA A 368 -13.72 24.65 5.24
CA ALA A 368 -13.39 23.52 4.36
C ALA A 368 -14.29 22.32 4.64
N ARG A 369 -14.62 22.09 5.91
CA ARG A 369 -15.53 21.01 6.32
C ARG A 369 -16.96 21.27 5.88
N ARG A 370 -17.45 22.51 6.04
CA ARG A 370 -18.76 22.92 5.55
C ARG A 370 -18.87 22.69 4.05
N LEU A 371 -17.88 23.14 3.29
CA LEU A 371 -17.81 22.91 1.84
C LEU A 371 -17.80 21.41 1.51
N ALA A 372 -17.05 20.58 2.23
CA ALA A 372 -17.04 19.14 2.01
C ALA A 372 -18.42 18.50 2.24
N ARG A 373 -19.19 18.96 3.23
CA ARG A 373 -20.56 18.50 3.46
C ARG A 373 -21.54 18.98 2.39
N GLU A 374 -21.43 20.25 1.98
CA GLU A 374 -22.22 20.81 0.87
C GLU A 374 -21.99 20.03 -0.43
N LEU A 375 -20.73 19.75 -0.77
CA LEU A 375 -20.36 18.95 -1.95
C LEU A 375 -20.78 17.48 -1.87
N ARG A 376 -20.93 16.94 -0.64
CA ARG A 376 -21.48 15.60 -0.43
C ARG A 376 -23.00 15.57 -0.70
N GLY A 377 -23.68 16.71 -0.54
CA GLY A 377 -25.14 16.82 -0.51
C GLY A 377 -25.70 16.48 0.87
N ASP A 378 -26.61 17.32 1.38
CA ASP A 378 -27.35 17.11 2.64
C ASP A 378 -28.70 16.37 2.42
N GLU A 379 -28.93 15.83 1.21
CA GLU A 379 -30.02 14.87 1.01
C GLU A 379 -29.56 13.52 1.54
N GLY A 380 -30.14 13.11 2.68
CA GLY A 380 -29.87 11.87 3.42
C GLY A 380 -30.22 10.58 2.70
N GLY A 381 -29.75 10.39 1.47
CA GLY A 381 -29.55 9.08 0.86
C GLY A 381 -28.05 8.78 0.82
N PRO A 382 -27.62 7.50 0.94
CA PRO A 382 -26.24 7.16 0.68
C PRO A 382 -25.95 7.52 -0.78
N ALA A 383 -25.32 8.66 -1.03
CA ALA A 383 -24.69 8.99 -2.31
C ALA A 383 -23.39 8.17 -2.46
N GLN A 384 -23.51 6.86 -2.25
CA GLN A 384 -22.77 5.87 -2.99
C GLN A 384 -23.26 5.96 -4.44
N ARG A 385 -22.55 6.69 -5.28
CA ARG A 385 -22.04 5.99 -6.46
C ARG A 385 -20.79 5.23 -6.03
N ALA A 386 -20.98 4.29 -5.11
CA ALA A 386 -20.27 3.04 -5.30
C ALA A 386 -20.59 2.64 -6.75
N ALA A 387 -19.62 2.09 -7.50
CA ALA A 387 -20.04 1.09 -8.48
C ALA A 387 -21.09 0.25 -7.75
N PRO A 388 -22.34 0.18 -8.26
CA PRO A 388 -23.46 -0.27 -7.46
C PRO A 388 -22.98 -1.44 -6.62
N ASP A 389 -23.30 -1.44 -5.32
CA ASP A 389 -23.43 -2.69 -4.57
C ASP A 389 -24.52 -3.45 -5.32
N GLY A 390 -24.11 -3.94 -6.47
CA GLY A 390 -24.92 -4.41 -7.56
C GLY A 390 -24.91 -5.86 -7.26
N GLU A 391 -26.09 -6.36 -6.97
CA GLU A 391 -26.37 -7.77 -7.13
C GLU A 391 -25.49 -8.32 -8.26
N ILE A 392 -24.75 -9.36 -7.95
CA ILE A 392 -23.87 -10.13 -8.83
C ILE A 392 -24.61 -10.57 -10.11
N ALA A 393 -25.94 -10.38 -10.14
CA ALA A 393 -26.88 -10.53 -11.24
C ALA A 393 -26.22 -10.27 -12.61
N HIS A 394 -25.32 -9.30 -12.73
CA HIS A 394 -24.59 -9.05 -13.97
C HIS A 394 -23.07 -8.94 -13.77
N ALA A 395 -22.38 -10.09 -13.72
CA ALA A 395 -20.95 -10.13 -14.00
C ALA A 395 -20.64 -9.39 -15.32
N PRO A 396 -19.58 -8.56 -15.39
CA PRO A 396 -19.30 -7.77 -16.57
C PRO A 396 -19.05 -8.68 -17.78
N SER A 397 -19.60 -8.33 -18.94
CA SER A 397 -19.45 -9.11 -20.19
C SER A 397 -17.99 -9.26 -20.63
N ALA A 398 -17.14 -8.32 -20.23
CA ALA A 398 -15.70 -8.32 -20.43
C ALA A 398 -15.00 -7.74 -19.19
N ALA A 399 -13.98 -8.43 -18.69
CA ALA A 399 -13.16 -7.96 -17.58
C ALA A 399 -11.72 -8.46 -17.67
N ALA A 400 -10.78 -7.86 -16.94
CA ALA A 400 -9.44 -8.41 -16.74
C ALA A 400 -9.18 -8.53 -15.24
N LEU A 401 -8.78 -9.72 -14.78
CA LEU A 401 -8.43 -9.93 -13.38
C LEU A 401 -7.12 -9.19 -13.05
N ARG A 402 -7.20 -8.27 -12.10
CA ARG A 402 -6.07 -7.47 -11.61
C ARG A 402 -5.57 -7.93 -10.25
N LEU A 403 -6.48 -8.34 -9.38
CA LEU A 403 -6.15 -8.93 -8.08
C LEU A 403 -7.05 -10.12 -7.84
N PHE A 404 -6.45 -11.21 -7.37
CA PHE A 404 -7.12 -12.24 -6.61
C PHE A 404 -6.56 -12.21 -5.19
N SER A 405 -7.43 -12.21 -4.18
CA SER A 405 -7.04 -12.35 -2.78
C SER A 405 -7.95 -13.35 -2.10
N TYR A 406 -7.38 -14.32 -1.41
CA TYR A 406 -8.05 -15.32 -0.60
C TYR A 406 -7.56 -15.20 0.84
N THR A 407 -8.49 -15.35 1.78
CA THR A 407 -8.25 -15.49 3.22
C THR A 407 -9.01 -16.72 3.70
N ALA A 408 -8.30 -17.67 4.31
CA ALA A 408 -8.90 -18.87 4.89
C ALA A 408 -9.65 -18.54 6.18
N ASP A 409 -10.61 -19.39 6.54
CA ASP A 409 -11.21 -19.35 7.87
C ASP A 409 -10.16 -19.76 8.91
N ARG A 410 -9.94 -18.91 9.90
CA ARG A 410 -8.98 -19.19 10.98
C ARG A 410 -9.73 -19.08 12.31
N PRO A 411 -9.60 -20.07 13.23
CA PRO A 411 -10.06 -19.90 14.61
C PRO A 411 -9.27 -18.75 15.23
N SER A 412 -9.93 -17.59 15.33
CA SER A 412 -9.28 -16.31 15.56
C SER A 412 -8.72 -16.21 16.97
N HIS A 413 -7.39 -16.22 17.10
CA HIS A 413 -6.72 -15.58 18.23
C HIS A 413 -6.52 -14.11 17.86
N GLY A 414 -7.53 -13.25 18.14
CA GLY A 414 -7.35 -11.79 18.08
C GLY A 414 -7.76 -11.07 16.78
N GLY A 415 -8.98 -11.29 16.28
CA GLY A 415 -9.56 -10.39 15.28
C GLY A 415 -9.07 -10.57 13.83
N ALA A 416 -8.69 -11.80 13.47
CA ALA A 416 -8.43 -12.16 12.07
C ALA A 416 -9.65 -11.82 11.18
N PRO A 417 -9.43 -11.35 9.94
CA PRO A 417 -10.52 -11.10 9.02
C PRO A 417 -11.27 -12.42 8.72
N PRO A 418 -12.60 -12.38 8.52
CA PRO A 418 -13.37 -13.57 8.18
C PRO A 418 -12.89 -14.15 6.85
N ALA A 419 -13.13 -15.46 6.67
CA ALA A 419 -12.85 -16.14 5.41
C ALA A 419 -13.50 -15.42 4.23
N GLY A 420 -12.75 -15.24 3.15
CA GLY A 420 -13.22 -14.45 2.03
C GLY A 420 -12.34 -14.53 0.80
N VAL A 421 -12.94 -14.23 -0.35
CA VAL A 421 -12.24 -13.91 -1.59
C VAL A 421 -12.53 -12.47 -1.96
N THR A 422 -11.53 -11.79 -2.51
CA THR A 422 -11.69 -10.49 -3.16
C THR A 422 -11.07 -10.54 -4.54
N LEU A 423 -11.84 -10.13 -5.54
CA LEU A 423 -11.41 -9.99 -6.91
C LEU A 423 -11.43 -8.52 -7.29
N HIS A 424 -10.36 -8.02 -7.88
CA HIS A 424 -10.38 -6.74 -8.57
C HIS A 424 -10.40 -7.00 -10.07
N LEU A 425 -11.47 -6.57 -10.72
CA LEU A 425 -11.71 -6.71 -12.13
C LEU A 425 -11.61 -5.33 -12.78
N ALA A 426 -10.70 -5.15 -13.72
CA ALA A 426 -10.78 -4.02 -14.63
C ALA A 426 -11.89 -4.34 -15.64
N ALA A 427 -12.88 -3.46 -15.81
CA ALA A 427 -13.96 -3.63 -16.76
C ALA A 427 -14.35 -2.28 -17.38
N PRO A 428 -14.90 -2.24 -18.61
CA PRO A 428 -15.48 -1.02 -19.16
C PRO A 428 -16.52 -0.42 -18.21
N ALA A 429 -16.51 0.91 -18.06
CA ALA A 429 -17.49 1.61 -17.23
C ALA A 429 -18.92 1.40 -17.75
N ASP A 430 -19.09 1.50 -19.07
CA ASP A 430 -20.29 1.12 -19.79
C ASP A 430 -20.04 -0.22 -20.50
N LEU A 431 -20.85 -1.23 -20.18
CA LEU A 431 -20.73 -2.57 -20.77
C LEU A 431 -21.24 -2.60 -22.21
N ALA A 432 -22.00 -1.59 -22.65
CA ALA A 432 -22.50 -1.45 -24.01
C ALA A 432 -21.53 -0.70 -24.94
N ASP A 433 -20.59 0.06 -24.39
CA ASP A 433 -19.59 0.83 -25.15
C ASP A 433 -18.17 0.27 -24.95
N PRO A 434 -17.60 -0.44 -25.95
CA PRO A 434 -16.22 -0.93 -25.90
C PRO A 434 -15.16 0.17 -25.76
N GLY A 435 -15.49 1.41 -26.11
CA GLY A 435 -14.63 2.59 -25.98
C GLY A 435 -14.69 3.27 -24.60
N ALA A 436 -15.61 2.84 -23.73
CA ALA A 436 -15.76 3.42 -22.40
C ALA A 436 -14.47 3.26 -21.58
N PRO A 437 -14.14 4.23 -20.70
CA PRO A 437 -12.98 4.13 -19.83
C PRO A 437 -13.09 2.87 -18.95
N TRP A 438 -11.97 2.18 -18.77
CA TRP A 438 -11.92 1.00 -17.92
C TRP A 438 -11.86 1.42 -16.45
N GLY A 439 -12.87 1.01 -15.69
CA GLY A 439 -12.95 1.18 -14.25
C GLY A 439 -12.56 -0.08 -13.49
N LEU A 440 -12.17 0.08 -12.22
CA LEU A 440 -11.91 -1.04 -11.33
C LEU A 440 -13.19 -1.41 -10.59
N ARG A 441 -13.65 -2.64 -10.76
CA ARG A 441 -14.75 -3.25 -10.01
C ARG A 441 -14.18 -4.22 -8.99
N ILE A 442 -14.76 -4.26 -7.80
CA ILE A 442 -14.33 -5.16 -6.72
C ILE A 442 -15.49 -6.09 -6.44
N LEU A 443 -15.25 -7.40 -6.54
CA LEU A 443 -16.21 -8.43 -6.15
C LEU A 443 -15.69 -9.13 -4.91
N ARG A 444 -16.56 -9.42 -3.94
CA ARG A 444 -16.17 -10.10 -2.70
C ARG A 444 -17.07 -11.29 -2.48
N ALA A 445 -16.48 -12.45 -2.25
CA ALA A 445 -17.21 -13.61 -1.74
C ALA A 445 -16.86 -13.77 -0.26
N ARG A 446 -17.87 -13.85 0.60
CA ARG A 446 -17.76 -14.24 2.00
C ARG A 446 -17.89 -15.75 2.10
N THR A 447 -17.23 -16.31 3.11
CA THR A 447 -17.31 -17.75 3.42
C THR A 447 -17.20 -18.65 2.17
N PRO A 448 -16.17 -18.44 1.33
CA PRO A 448 -16.06 -19.15 0.07
C PRO A 448 -15.82 -20.63 0.34
N ASP A 449 -16.66 -21.49 -0.21
CA ASP A 449 -16.57 -22.94 -0.02
C ASP A 449 -15.70 -23.61 -1.09
N ARG A 450 -15.59 -22.97 -2.27
CA ARG A 450 -14.68 -23.36 -3.34
C ARG A 450 -13.97 -22.18 -3.94
N VAL A 451 -12.65 -22.29 -4.04
CA VAL A 451 -11.81 -21.29 -4.69
C VAL A 451 -10.78 -21.99 -5.53
N ARG A 452 -10.73 -21.68 -6.83
CA ARG A 452 -9.71 -22.13 -7.76
C ARG A 452 -9.23 -20.95 -8.59
N VAL A 453 -7.93 -20.77 -8.67
CA VAL A 453 -7.30 -19.78 -9.55
C VAL A 453 -6.03 -20.35 -10.18
N SER A 454 -5.79 -20.01 -11.44
CA SER A 454 -4.58 -20.39 -12.16
C SER A 454 -4.08 -19.26 -13.07
N THR A 455 -2.84 -19.35 -13.55
CA THR A 455 -2.21 -18.32 -14.39
C THR A 455 -3.09 -17.79 -15.53
N PRO A 456 -3.82 -18.64 -16.30
CA PRO A 456 -4.68 -18.16 -17.39
C PRO A 456 -5.76 -17.17 -16.96
N ALA A 457 -6.20 -17.20 -15.70
CA ALA A 457 -7.17 -16.23 -15.17
C ALA A 457 -6.65 -14.78 -15.20
N PHE A 458 -5.34 -14.58 -15.20
CA PHE A 458 -4.74 -13.24 -15.25
C PHE A 458 -4.37 -12.81 -16.67
N HIS A 459 -4.56 -13.65 -17.69
CA HIS A 459 -4.17 -13.36 -19.06
C HIS A 459 -5.36 -12.89 -19.88
N GLY A 460 -5.18 -11.75 -20.57
CA GLY A 460 -6.17 -11.20 -21.48
C GLY A 460 -7.47 -10.73 -20.81
N THR A 461 -8.52 -10.69 -21.62
CA THR A 461 -9.87 -10.31 -21.22
C THR A 461 -10.69 -11.57 -20.96
N LEU A 462 -11.24 -11.66 -19.77
CA LEU A 462 -12.17 -12.65 -19.26
C LEU A 462 -13.61 -12.31 -19.64
N ARG A 463 -14.44 -13.36 -19.73
CA ARG A 463 -15.91 -13.26 -19.75
C ARG A 463 -16.46 -13.94 -18.50
N PRO A 464 -16.43 -13.26 -17.34
CA PRO A 464 -16.94 -13.85 -16.12
C PRO A 464 -18.44 -14.13 -16.25
N ARG A 465 -18.86 -15.29 -15.78
CA ARG A 465 -20.26 -15.70 -15.68
C ARG A 465 -20.56 -16.09 -14.24
N THR A 466 -21.76 -15.76 -13.80
CA THR A 466 -22.28 -16.15 -12.50
C THR A 466 -23.30 -17.27 -12.72
N ILE A 467 -23.22 -18.32 -11.90
CA ILE A 467 -24.19 -19.40 -11.86
C ILE A 467 -24.75 -19.40 -10.44
N ASP A 468 -26.00 -19.00 -10.28
CA ASP A 468 -26.69 -19.03 -8.99
C ASP A 468 -26.99 -20.48 -8.62
N ASP A 469 -26.80 -20.83 -7.35
CA ASP A 469 -27.27 -22.09 -6.81
C ASP A 469 -28.53 -21.90 -5.96
N HIS A 470 -29.24 -23.00 -5.71
CA HIS A 470 -30.49 -22.99 -4.95
C HIS A 470 -30.29 -22.65 -3.46
N ASP A 471 -29.04 -22.66 -2.97
CA ASP A 471 -28.69 -22.45 -1.57
C ASP A 471 -28.33 -20.99 -1.27
N GLY A 472 -28.52 -20.08 -2.24
CA GLY A 472 -28.22 -18.66 -2.11
C GLY A 472 -26.74 -18.32 -2.28
N ASN A 473 -25.89 -19.27 -2.69
CA ASN A 473 -24.55 -18.98 -3.15
C ASN A 473 -24.52 -18.77 -4.65
N ALA A 474 -23.47 -18.12 -5.13
CA ALA A 474 -23.22 -17.99 -6.56
C ALA A 474 -21.81 -18.45 -6.91
N THR A 475 -21.68 -19.12 -8.05
CA THR A 475 -20.38 -19.53 -8.59
C THR A 475 -19.98 -18.57 -9.71
N LEU A 476 -18.92 -17.81 -9.47
CA LEU A 476 -18.26 -17.01 -10.51
C LEU A 476 -17.24 -17.89 -11.24
N ILE A 477 -17.40 -18.04 -12.56
CA ILE A 477 -16.47 -18.80 -13.42
C ILE A 477 -15.94 -17.88 -14.52
N ALA A 478 -14.63 -17.94 -14.78
CA ALA A 478 -14.01 -17.24 -15.91
C ALA A 478 -12.83 -18.04 -16.50
N ALA A 479 -12.43 -17.66 -17.73
CA ALA A 479 -11.32 -18.26 -18.49
C ALA A 479 -11.34 -19.79 -18.48
N ASP A 480 -12.45 -20.38 -18.92
CA ASP A 480 -12.60 -21.84 -19.06
C ASP A 480 -12.30 -22.63 -17.78
N GLY A 481 -12.62 -22.05 -16.61
CA GLY A 481 -12.39 -22.66 -15.29
C GLY A 481 -11.03 -22.35 -14.69
N ALA A 482 -10.24 -21.46 -15.30
CA ALA A 482 -9.01 -20.95 -14.72
C ALA A 482 -9.26 -20.08 -13.47
N LEU A 483 -10.46 -19.50 -13.36
CA LEU A 483 -10.98 -18.87 -12.15
C LEU A 483 -12.35 -19.47 -11.84
N GLU A 484 -12.52 -20.01 -10.64
CA GLU A 484 -13.78 -20.50 -10.10
C GLU A 484 -13.86 -20.10 -8.64
N VAL A 485 -14.88 -19.36 -8.24
CA VAL A 485 -15.12 -18.97 -6.85
C VAL A 485 -16.59 -19.19 -6.54
N ARG A 486 -16.88 -19.98 -5.51
CA ARG A 486 -18.24 -20.19 -5.00
C ARG A 486 -18.32 -19.65 -3.57
N GLY A 487 -19.38 -18.92 -3.29
CA GLY A 487 -19.67 -18.33 -1.99
C GLY A 487 -20.80 -17.32 -2.04
N ASP A 488 -21.02 -16.66 -0.91
CA ASP A 488 -21.96 -15.55 -0.76
C ASP A 488 -21.29 -14.25 -1.22
N TRP A 489 -21.73 -13.65 -2.33
CA TRP A 489 -21.06 -12.44 -2.80
C TRP A 489 -21.79 -11.14 -2.49
N SER A 490 -20.97 -10.10 -2.32
CA SER A 490 -21.38 -8.70 -2.13
C SER A 490 -20.57 -7.76 -2.99
#